data_AF-A0A7K5UDG2-F1
#
_entry.id   AF-A0A7K5UDG2-F1
#
_cell.length_a   1.000
_cell.length_b   1.000
_cell.length_c   1.000
_cell.angle_alpha   90.00
_cell.angle_beta   90.00
_cell.angle_gamma   90.00
#
_symmetry.space_group_name_H-M   'P 1'
#
loop_
_entity.id
_entity.type
_entity.pdbx_description
1 polymer ?
#
loop_
_entity_poly.entity_id
_entity_poly.type
_entity_poly.pdbx_seq_one_letter_code
_entity_poly.pdbx_strand_id
1 'polypeptide(L)'
;MAGGRRPSRGPAAGRALLLPAVLLCLCCRAAPERLRYAIAEELPRGSLVGPLARDLGLSADELPARKLRVASAGKRQLKYFTVSETNGNLYVSERLDREELCGESASCS
;
A
#
# COMPACT_ATOMS: atom_id res chain seq x y z
N MET A 1 29.81 -46.13 50.00
CA MET A 1 28.44 -45.88 49.49
C MET A 1 28.54 -44.69 48.54
N ALA A 2 28.42 -44.94 47.23
CA ALA A 2 28.63 -43.95 46.18
C ALA A 2 27.40 -43.03 46.05
N GLY A 3 27.66 -41.73 45.98
CA GLY A 3 26.64 -40.72 45.71
C GLY A 3 26.19 -40.74 44.25
N GLY A 4 24.90 -40.46 44.03
CA GLY A 4 24.33 -40.23 42.72
C GLY A 4 23.41 -39.01 42.73
N ARG A 5 23.93 -37.84 42.36
CA ARG A 5 23.12 -36.66 42.03
C ARG A 5 22.50 -36.88 40.65
N ARG A 6 21.17 -36.89 40.58
CA ARG A 6 20.42 -36.88 39.30
C ARG A 6 20.45 -35.47 38.71
N PRO A 7 20.83 -35.27 37.44
CA PRO A 7 20.62 -33.99 36.79
C PRO A 7 19.16 -33.88 36.34
N SER A 8 18.46 -32.83 36.80
CA SER A 8 17.18 -32.41 36.26
C SER A 8 17.41 -31.75 34.89
N ARG A 9 17.03 -32.42 33.81
CA ARG A 9 16.96 -31.82 32.46
C ARG A 9 15.66 -31.01 32.35
N GLY A 10 15.77 -29.69 32.41
CA GLY A 10 14.69 -28.77 32.03
C GLY A 10 14.41 -28.83 30.52
N PRO A 11 13.23 -28.35 30.07
CA PRO A 11 12.78 -28.54 28.69
C PRO A 11 13.57 -27.66 27.71
N ALA A 12 13.89 -28.23 26.55
CA ALA A 12 14.50 -27.54 25.42
C ALA A 12 13.48 -26.58 24.76
N ALA A 13 13.31 -25.40 25.33
CA ALA A 13 12.39 -24.36 24.85
C ALA A 13 12.91 -23.56 23.63
N GLY A 14 13.95 -24.04 22.95
CA GLY A 14 14.58 -23.32 21.82
C GLY A 14 13.85 -23.46 20.48
N ARG A 15 13.13 -24.57 20.24
CA ARG A 15 12.43 -24.82 18.96
C ARG A 15 10.98 -24.35 18.93
N ALA A 16 10.33 -24.28 20.09
CA ALA A 16 8.91 -23.96 20.19
C ALA A 16 8.59 -22.49 19.89
N LEU A 17 9.54 -21.57 20.09
CA LEU A 17 9.36 -20.14 19.80
C LEU A 17 9.81 -19.73 18.39
N LEU A 18 10.62 -20.54 17.71
CA LEU A 18 11.12 -20.23 16.35
C LEU A 18 10.01 -20.32 15.30
N LEU A 19 9.21 -21.37 15.33
CA LEU A 19 8.07 -21.57 14.43
C LEU A 19 7.00 -20.46 14.52
N PRO A 20 6.50 -20.09 15.72
CA PRO A 20 5.53 -19.01 15.83
C PRO A 20 6.14 -17.64 15.52
N ALA A 21 7.43 -17.40 15.78
CA ALA A 21 8.09 -16.16 15.38
C ALA A 21 8.21 -16.04 13.85
N VAL A 22 8.59 -17.12 13.15
CA VAL A 22 8.65 -17.14 11.67
C VAL A 22 7.26 -16.97 11.07
N LEU A 23 6.25 -17.65 11.61
CA LEU A 23 4.86 -17.51 11.17
C LEU A 23 4.36 -16.08 11.38
N LEU A 24 4.66 -15.47 12.53
CA LEU A 24 4.30 -14.09 12.82
C LEU A 24 4.94 -13.12 11.82
N CYS A 25 6.23 -13.28 11.50
CA CYS A 25 6.92 -12.48 10.48
C CYS A 25 6.29 -12.61 9.09
N LEU A 26 5.89 -13.81 8.69
CA LEU A 26 5.19 -14.06 7.41
C LEU A 26 3.80 -13.41 7.37
N CYS A 27 3.14 -13.29 8.53
CA CYS A 27 1.84 -12.67 8.67
C CYS A 27 1.88 -11.15 8.88
N CYS A 28 3.06 -10.56 9.08
CA CYS A 28 3.23 -9.11 9.13
C CYS A 28 2.88 -8.51 7.76
N ARG A 29 1.62 -8.14 7.57
CA ARG A 29 1.22 -7.28 6.45
C ARG A 29 1.97 -5.96 6.60
N ALA A 30 2.64 -5.52 5.55
CA ALA A 30 3.19 -4.17 5.47
C ALA A 30 2.07 -3.17 5.80
N ALA A 31 2.38 -2.18 6.63
CA ALA A 31 1.43 -1.11 6.90
C ALA A 31 1.05 -0.42 5.58
N PRO A 32 -0.21 -0.02 5.39
CA PRO A 32 -0.61 0.71 4.21
C PRO A 32 0.19 2.01 4.14
N GLU A 33 0.95 2.19 3.07
CA GLU A 33 1.64 3.44 2.80
C GLU A 33 0.60 4.51 2.45
N ARG A 34 0.64 5.65 3.13
CA ARG A 34 -0.31 6.74 2.92
C ARG A 34 0.35 7.90 2.20
N LEU A 35 0.05 8.02 0.92
CA LEU A 35 0.49 9.09 0.06
C LEU A 35 -0.61 10.16 -0.08
N ARG A 36 -0.21 11.44 -0.19
CA ARG A 36 -1.15 12.55 -0.39
C ARG A 36 -0.65 13.46 -1.50
N TYR A 37 -1.51 13.69 -2.49
CA TYR A 37 -1.31 14.68 -3.54
C TYR A 37 -2.33 15.79 -3.41
N ALA A 38 -1.93 17.02 -3.73
CA ALA A 38 -2.80 18.16 -3.87
C ALA A 38 -2.69 18.66 -5.31
N ILE A 39 -3.83 18.87 -5.94
CA ILE A 39 -3.94 19.34 -7.32
C ILE A 39 -5.01 20.42 -7.38
N ALA A 40 -4.89 21.34 -8.34
CA ALA A 40 -5.96 22.29 -8.61
C ALA A 40 -7.23 21.56 -9.10
N GLU A 41 -8.40 22.14 -8.90
CA GLU A 41 -9.59 21.67 -9.62
C GLU A 41 -9.44 21.96 -11.12
N GLU A 42 -10.28 21.33 -11.93
CA GLU A 42 -10.41 21.64 -13.35
C GLU A 42 -9.16 21.44 -14.22
N LEU A 43 -8.22 20.60 -13.77
CA LEU A 43 -7.06 20.22 -14.57
C LEU A 43 -7.47 19.58 -15.90
N PRO A 44 -6.76 19.91 -16.99
CA PRO A 44 -6.98 19.27 -18.27
C PRO A 44 -6.64 17.77 -18.19
N ARG A 45 -7.33 16.98 -19.00
CA ARG A 45 -7.04 15.55 -19.16
C ARG A 45 -5.60 15.36 -19.60
N GLY A 46 -4.94 14.35 -19.05
CA GLY A 46 -3.51 14.08 -19.27
C GLY A 46 -2.57 14.88 -18.37
N SER A 47 -3.08 15.73 -17.47
CA SER A 47 -2.22 16.45 -16.52
C SER A 47 -1.51 15.50 -15.57
N LEU A 48 -0.23 15.78 -15.30
CA LEU A 48 0.58 15.03 -14.34
C LEU A 48 0.15 15.40 -12.92
N VAL A 49 -0.15 14.38 -12.11
CA VAL A 49 -0.39 14.53 -10.66
C VAL A 49 0.91 14.35 -9.89
N GLY A 50 1.66 13.28 -10.18
CA GLY A 50 2.92 13.00 -9.48
C GLY A 50 3.54 11.63 -9.78
N PRO A 51 4.77 11.39 -9.29
CA PRO A 51 5.54 10.18 -9.56
C PRO A 51 5.16 9.02 -8.63
N LEU A 52 3.98 8.44 -8.84
CA LEU A 52 3.39 7.42 -7.96
C LEU A 52 4.29 6.21 -7.70
N ALA A 53 4.92 5.63 -8.73
CA ALA A 53 5.77 4.45 -8.55
C ALA A 53 6.94 4.74 -7.60
N ARG A 54 7.64 5.86 -7.87
CA ARG A 54 8.78 6.29 -7.07
C ARG A 54 8.36 6.59 -5.62
N ASP A 55 7.22 7.23 -5.44
CA ASP A 55 6.71 7.56 -4.11
C ASP A 55 6.24 6.33 -3.32
N LEU A 56 5.93 5.22 -3.99
CA LEU A 56 5.68 3.91 -3.39
C LEU A 56 6.96 3.05 -3.23
N GLY A 57 8.13 3.60 -3.58
CA GLY A 57 9.40 2.86 -3.57
C GLY A 57 9.48 1.74 -4.62
N LEU A 58 8.67 1.82 -5.67
CA LEU A 58 8.64 0.87 -6.79
C LEU A 58 9.28 1.48 -8.04
N SER A 59 9.79 0.63 -8.91
CA SER A 59 10.16 1.04 -10.27
C SER A 59 8.97 0.87 -11.24
N ALA A 60 8.99 1.60 -12.36
CA ALA A 60 7.90 1.57 -13.33
C ALA A 60 7.69 0.16 -13.94
N ASP A 61 8.78 -0.57 -14.15
CA ASP A 61 8.81 -1.94 -14.66
C ASP A 61 8.22 -2.98 -13.69
N GLU A 62 8.17 -2.69 -12.39
CA GLU A 62 7.54 -3.57 -11.40
C GLU A 62 6.02 -3.46 -11.39
N LEU A 63 5.45 -2.34 -11.88
CA LEU A 63 4.01 -2.07 -11.77
C LEU A 63 3.14 -3.12 -12.49
N PRO A 64 3.46 -3.56 -13.73
CA PRO A 64 2.68 -4.58 -14.42
C PRO A 64 2.76 -5.94 -13.72
N ALA A 65 3.96 -6.31 -13.25
CA ALA A 65 4.18 -7.58 -12.52
C ALA A 65 3.38 -7.63 -11.21
N ARG A 66 3.27 -6.49 -10.52
CA ARG A 66 2.49 -6.32 -9.28
C ARG A 66 1.00 -6.06 -9.53
N LYS A 67 0.58 -5.94 -10.80
CA LYS A 67 -0.81 -5.64 -11.21
C LYS A 67 -1.36 -4.40 -10.51
N LEU A 68 -0.58 -3.31 -10.48
CA LEU A 68 -1.02 -2.06 -9.88
C LEU A 68 -2.34 -1.60 -10.54
N ARG A 69 -3.33 -1.27 -9.72
CA ARG A 69 -4.63 -0.78 -10.17
C ARG A 69 -5.10 0.34 -9.26
N VAL A 70 -5.72 1.36 -9.86
CA VAL A 70 -6.40 2.41 -9.11
C VAL A 70 -7.76 1.87 -8.67
N ALA A 71 -8.01 1.90 -7.36
CA ALA A 71 -9.29 1.55 -6.77
C ALA A 71 -9.81 2.75 -5.96
N SER A 72 -11.12 3.02 -6.04
CA SER A 72 -11.78 4.04 -5.23
C SER A 72 -13.07 3.49 -4.65
N ALA A 73 -13.45 4.00 -3.47
CA ALA A 73 -14.67 3.62 -2.77
C ALA A 73 -15.94 3.89 -3.61
N GLY A 74 -15.93 4.94 -4.45
CA GLY A 74 -17.00 5.23 -5.40
C GLY A 74 -16.70 4.72 -6.82
N LYS A 75 -17.67 4.06 -7.47
CA LYS A 75 -17.56 3.61 -8.89
C LYS A 75 -17.21 4.75 -9.86
N ARG A 76 -17.60 5.99 -9.56
CA ARG A 76 -17.28 7.17 -10.39
C ARG A 76 -15.85 7.66 -10.21
N GLN A 77 -15.30 7.56 -8.99
CA GLN A 77 -13.97 8.08 -8.66
C GLN A 77 -12.82 7.33 -9.36
N LEU A 78 -13.10 6.11 -9.83
CA LEU A 78 -12.17 5.30 -10.64
C LEU A 78 -11.83 5.93 -12.01
N LYS A 79 -12.62 6.89 -12.49
CA LYS A 79 -12.47 7.47 -13.83
C LYS A 79 -11.55 8.70 -13.89
N TYR A 80 -11.31 9.35 -12.76
CA TYR A 80 -10.57 10.63 -12.74
C TYR A 80 -9.05 10.46 -12.79
N PHE A 81 -8.53 9.30 -12.40
CA PHE A 81 -7.10 9.06 -12.32
C PHE A 81 -6.68 7.80 -13.06
N THR A 82 -5.52 7.86 -13.72
CA THR A 82 -4.89 6.73 -14.39
C THR A 82 -3.40 6.71 -14.11
N VAL A 83 -2.79 5.53 -14.13
CA VAL A 83 -1.34 5.37 -13.93
C VAL A 83 -0.72 4.94 -15.25
N SER A 84 0.36 5.59 -15.65
CA SER A 84 1.13 5.16 -16.81
C SER A 84 2.00 3.95 -16.44
N GLU A 85 1.83 2.85 -17.16
CA GLU A 85 2.69 1.67 -17.03
C GLU A 85 4.12 1.92 -17.51
N THR A 86 4.34 2.93 -18.37
CA THR A 86 5.65 3.21 -18.96
C THR A 86 6.59 3.92 -17.99
N ASN A 87 6.09 4.94 -17.28
CA ASN A 87 6.92 5.77 -16.39
C ASN A 87 6.48 5.71 -14.92
N GLY A 88 5.37 5.06 -14.62
CA GLY A 88 4.87 4.92 -13.25
C GLY A 88 4.26 6.18 -12.64
N ASN A 89 3.95 7.20 -13.45
CA ASN A 89 3.34 8.43 -12.99
C ASN A 89 1.80 8.35 -12.95
N LEU A 90 1.20 9.09 -12.02
CA LEU A 90 -0.24 9.28 -11.90
C LEU A 90 -0.69 10.50 -12.72
N TYR A 91 -1.76 10.33 -13.48
CA TYR A 91 -2.31 11.33 -14.38
C TYR A 91 -3.81 11.54 -14.18
N VAL A 92 -4.29 12.73 -14.55
CA VAL A 92 -5.71 13.06 -14.64
C VAL A 92 -6.29 12.44 -15.92
N SER A 93 -7.29 11.58 -15.77
CA SER A 93 -8.01 10.92 -16.87
C SER A 93 -9.26 11.71 -17.29
N GLU A 94 -10.02 12.23 -16.32
CA GLU A 94 -11.19 13.09 -16.55
C GLU A 94 -11.07 14.37 -15.71
N ARG A 95 -11.68 15.47 -16.18
CA ARG A 95 -11.66 16.75 -15.45
C ARG A 95 -12.33 16.55 -14.09
N LEU A 96 -11.72 17.11 -13.04
CA LEU A 96 -12.26 17.07 -11.69
C LEU A 96 -13.05 18.36 -11.45
N ASP A 97 -14.34 18.19 -11.29
CA ASP A 97 -15.27 19.21 -10.83
C ASP A 97 -15.65 18.87 -9.38
N ARG A 98 -15.36 19.81 -8.46
CA ARG A 98 -15.57 19.63 -7.02
C ARG A 98 -17.06 19.54 -6.69
N GLU A 99 -17.88 20.32 -7.39
CA GLU A 99 -19.32 20.34 -7.26
C GLU A 99 -19.94 19.04 -7.77
N GLU A 100 -19.40 18.43 -8.83
CA GLU A 100 -19.87 17.11 -9.30
C GLU A 100 -19.51 15.99 -8.30
N LEU A 101 -18.33 16.07 -7.69
CA LEU A 101 -17.82 15.06 -6.76
C LEU A 101 -18.44 15.13 -5.37
N CYS A 102 -18.59 16.35 -4.84
CA CYS A 102 -18.87 16.60 -3.43
C CYS A 102 -20.11 17.50 -3.23
N GLY A 103 -20.77 17.92 -4.31
CA GLY A 103 -21.93 18.81 -4.25
C GLY A 103 -21.57 20.18 -3.69
N GLU A 104 -22.51 20.77 -2.95
CA GLU A 104 -22.35 22.08 -2.30
C GLU A 104 -21.45 22.03 -1.05
N SER A 105 -21.03 20.84 -0.61
CA SER A 105 -20.22 20.69 0.60
C SER A 105 -18.82 21.27 0.40
N ALA A 106 -18.28 21.99 1.39
CA ALA A 106 -16.93 22.57 1.31
C ALA A 106 -15.80 21.51 1.33
N SER A 107 -16.09 20.27 1.73
CA SER A 107 -15.11 19.19 1.87
C SER A 107 -15.69 17.84 1.49
N CYS A 108 -14.89 17.01 0.83
CA CYS A 108 -15.22 15.64 0.44
C CYS A 108 -14.81 14.64 1.54
N SER A 109 -15.67 13.71 1.92
CA SER A 109 -15.40 12.64 2.90
C SER A 109 -15.47 11.26 2.27
#